data_AF-A0A6J4M7D0-F1
#
_entry.id   AF-A0A6J4M7D0-F1
#
_cell.length_a   1.000
_cell.length_b   1.000
_cell.length_c   1.000
_cell.angle_alpha   90.00
_cell.angle_beta   90.00
_cell.angle_gamma   90.00
#
_symmetry.space_group_name_H-M   'P 1'
#
loop_
_entity.id
_entity.type
_entity.pdbx_description
1 polymer ?
#
loop_
_entity_poly.entity_id
_entity_poly.type
_entity_poly.pdbx_seq_one_letter_code
_entity_poly.pdbx_strand_id
1 'polypeptide(L)'
;YVEQPCASVEELAAVRRRVEVPVAADESIRRAGDPYRVRDLEAADVAVLKVQPLGGVRACLRIAEEIGLPVVVSSALETSVGIAAGVALAAALPELRHACGLATVQLLTEDVVGEPLLPVAGSLSVVRPEVDPTRAAAVAAAPERQAHWAARLERIRQDQPS
;
A
#
# COMPACT_ATOMS: atom_id res chain seq x y z
N TYR A 1 -10.83 11.29 8.02
CA TYR A 1 -9.69 11.10 8.94
C TYR A 1 -8.55 12.01 8.51
N VAL A 2 -7.54 12.21 9.36
CA VAL A 2 -6.24 12.80 8.99
C VAL A 2 -5.20 11.69 9.00
N GLU A 3 -4.53 11.47 7.87
CA GLU A 3 -3.52 10.42 7.72
C GLU A 3 -2.14 10.94 8.13
N GLN A 4 -1.49 10.22 9.05
CA GLN A 4 -0.13 10.45 9.52
C GLN A 4 0.24 11.94 9.74
N PRO A 5 -0.48 12.68 10.61
CA PRO A 5 -0.17 14.10 10.87
C PRO A 5 1.20 14.35 11.52
N CYS A 6 1.84 13.31 12.07
CA CYS A 6 3.14 13.40 12.75
C CYS A 6 4.03 12.19 12.43
N ALA A 7 5.33 12.31 12.71
CA ALA A 7 6.31 11.29 12.32
C ALA A 7 6.31 10.08 13.27
N SER A 8 6.17 10.30 14.58
CA SER A 8 6.24 9.22 15.59
C SER A 8 4.87 8.77 16.08
N VAL A 9 4.81 7.53 16.58
CA VAL A 9 3.58 6.95 17.14
C VAL A 9 3.12 7.74 18.37
N GLU A 10 4.07 8.23 19.18
CA GLU A 10 3.81 9.01 20.38
C GLU A 10 3.18 10.37 20.05
N GLU A 11 3.65 11.03 18.99
CA GLU A 11 3.05 12.27 18.51
C GLU A 11 1.65 12.02 17.93
N LEU A 12 1.43 10.93 17.19
CA LEU A 12 0.10 10.54 16.73
C LEU A 12 -0.87 10.38 17.90
N ALA A 13 -0.47 9.66 18.96
CA ALA A 13 -1.27 9.50 20.16
C ALA A 13 -1.55 10.85 20.86
N ALA A 14 -0.56 11.76 20.87
CA ALA A 14 -0.73 13.09 21.42
C ALA A 14 -1.72 13.95 20.62
N VAL A 15 -1.71 13.85 19.29
CA VAL A 15 -2.67 14.53 18.41
C VAL A 15 -4.05 13.94 18.60
N ARG A 16 -4.20 12.61 18.52
CA ARG A 16 -5.49 11.91 18.62
C ARG A 16 -6.24 12.25 19.92
N ARG A 17 -5.54 12.39 21.05
CA ARG A 17 -6.15 12.81 22.33
C ARG A 17 -6.69 14.24 22.36
N ARG A 18 -6.34 15.09 21.39
CA ARG A 18 -6.65 16.53 21.36
C ARG A 18 -7.61 16.93 20.25
N VAL A 19 -8.00 16.01 19.38
CA VAL A 19 -8.86 16.30 18.23
C VAL A 19 -10.01 15.29 18.16
N GLU A 20 -11.15 15.74 17.64
CA GLU A 20 -12.30 14.87 17.39
C GLU A 20 -12.23 14.18 16.02
N VAL A 21 -11.38 14.68 15.12
CA VAL A 21 -11.21 14.10 13.78
C VAL A 21 -10.41 12.79 13.88
N PRO A 22 -10.91 11.67 13.33
CA PRO A 22 -10.19 10.39 13.38
C PRO A 22 -8.79 10.47 12.77
N VAL A 23 -7.82 9.82 13.40
CA VAL A 23 -6.42 9.74 12.95
C VAL A 23 -6.16 8.40 12.29
N ALA A 24 -5.53 8.40 11.11
CA ALA A 24 -5.08 7.18 10.44
C ALA A 24 -3.55 7.07 10.49
N ALA A 25 -3.02 5.86 10.70
CA ALA A 25 -1.59 5.58 10.69
C ALA A 25 -1.16 4.86 9.40
N ASP A 26 -0.16 5.40 8.68
CA ASP A 26 0.47 4.79 7.49
C ASP A 26 1.95 4.47 7.74
N GLU A 27 2.81 5.50 7.77
CA GLU A 27 4.24 5.35 8.07
C GLU A 27 4.49 4.64 9.39
N SER A 28 3.68 4.96 10.41
CA SER A 28 3.77 4.33 11.73
C SER A 28 3.40 2.85 11.75
N ILE A 29 2.78 2.32 10.68
CA ILE A 29 2.54 0.88 10.49
C ILE A 29 3.66 0.27 9.65
N ARG A 30 3.94 0.84 8.48
CA ARG A 30 4.83 0.21 7.49
C ARG A 30 6.33 0.44 7.70
N ARG A 31 6.71 1.41 8.54
CA ARG A 31 8.13 1.74 8.83
C ARG A 31 8.52 1.51 10.29
N ALA A 32 7.57 1.16 11.16
CA ALA A 32 7.86 0.87 12.55
C ALA A 32 8.55 -0.50 12.68
N GLY A 33 9.48 -0.61 13.63
CA GLY A 33 10.02 -1.92 14.01
C GLY A 33 8.96 -2.85 14.63
N ASP A 34 7.87 -2.26 15.14
CA ASP A 34 6.69 -2.95 15.64
C ASP A 34 5.41 -2.20 15.20
N PRO A 35 4.63 -2.73 14.22
CA PRO A 35 3.39 -2.10 13.78
C PRO A 35 2.30 -2.09 14.85
N TYR A 36 2.38 -2.96 15.87
CA TYR A 36 1.37 -3.06 16.93
C TYR A 36 1.51 -1.98 17.99
N ARG A 37 2.63 -1.26 18.01
CA ARG A 37 2.81 -0.08 18.87
C ARG A 37 1.74 0.99 18.66
N VAL A 38 1.19 1.11 17.44
CA VAL A 38 0.07 2.03 17.14
C VAL A 38 -1.19 1.64 17.91
N ARG A 39 -1.49 0.35 18.02
CA ARG A 39 -2.59 -0.18 18.83
C ARG A 39 -2.28 0.04 20.32
N ASP A 40 -1.09 -0.34 20.76
CA ASP A 40 -0.73 -0.34 22.19
C ASP A 40 -0.70 1.07 22.80
N LEU A 41 -0.39 2.10 22.00
CA LEU A 41 -0.42 3.50 22.42
C LEU A 41 -1.73 4.22 22.08
N GLU A 42 -2.73 3.50 21.57
CA GLU A 42 -4.00 4.04 21.08
C GLU A 42 -3.80 5.25 20.14
N ALA A 43 -2.83 5.12 19.23
CA ALA A 43 -2.31 6.24 18.44
C ALA A 43 -3.12 6.54 17.17
N ALA A 44 -4.00 5.64 16.75
CA ALA A 44 -4.82 5.79 15.56
C ALA A 44 -6.19 5.14 15.71
N ASP A 45 -7.15 5.65 14.93
CA ASP A 45 -8.50 5.11 14.76
C ASP A 45 -8.60 4.19 13.53
N VAL A 46 -7.68 4.35 12.57
CA VAL A 46 -7.64 3.58 11.31
C VAL A 46 -6.20 3.21 10.97
N ALA A 47 -5.98 1.99 10.50
CA ALA A 47 -4.69 1.54 9.97
C ALA A 47 -4.70 1.55 8.43
N VAL A 48 -3.70 2.20 7.83
CA VAL A 48 -3.49 2.19 6.38
C VAL A 48 -2.58 1.05 6.00
N LEU A 49 -3.04 0.16 5.12
CA LEU A 49 -2.28 -0.98 4.64
C LEU A 49 -1.86 -0.78 3.18
N LYS A 50 -0.56 -0.90 2.92
CA LYS A 50 0.06 -0.84 1.59
C LYS A 50 0.81 -2.14 1.33
N VAL A 51 0.45 -2.84 0.26
CA VAL A 51 0.85 -4.24 0.06
C VAL A 51 2.36 -4.43 -0.05
N GLN A 52 3.01 -3.60 -0.86
CA GLN A 52 4.43 -3.69 -1.19
C GLN A 52 5.32 -3.46 0.04
N PRO A 53 5.18 -2.35 0.80
CA PRO A 53 6.01 -2.13 1.98
C PRO A 53 5.70 -3.09 3.14
N LEU A 54 4.52 -3.71 3.19
CA LEU A 54 4.13 -4.65 4.24
C LEU A 54 4.38 -6.13 3.89
N GLY A 55 5.03 -6.42 2.76
CA GLY A 55 5.45 -7.79 2.42
C GLY A 55 4.35 -8.66 1.79
N GLY A 56 3.36 -8.04 1.14
CA GLY A 56 2.36 -8.76 0.33
C GLY A 56 1.00 -8.93 1.02
N VAL A 57 0.04 -9.42 0.23
CA VAL A 57 -1.38 -9.53 0.64
C VAL A 57 -1.54 -10.34 1.93
N ARG A 58 -0.90 -11.51 2.03
CA ARG A 58 -1.03 -12.38 3.21
C ARG A 58 -0.45 -11.75 4.47
N ALA A 59 0.65 -11.00 4.35
CA ALA A 59 1.23 -10.29 5.48
C ALA A 59 0.31 -9.15 5.95
N CYS A 60 -0.27 -8.41 5.00
CA CYS A 60 -1.27 -7.38 5.31
C CYS A 60 -2.51 -7.97 6.00
N LEU A 61 -2.99 -9.14 5.58
CA LEU A 61 -4.14 -9.80 6.22
C LEU A 61 -3.83 -10.20 7.67
N ARG A 62 -2.63 -10.72 7.97
CA ARG A 62 -2.21 -10.99 9.35
C ARG A 62 -2.16 -9.72 10.19
N ILE A 63 -1.59 -8.64 9.64
CA ILE A 63 -1.57 -7.34 10.33
C ILE A 63 -2.99 -6.85 10.58
N ALA A 64 -3.90 -6.95 9.60
CA ALA A 64 -5.29 -6.54 9.74
C ALA A 64 -6.01 -7.31 10.86
N GLU A 65 -5.72 -8.61 11.01
CA GLU A 65 -6.26 -9.45 12.07
C GLU A 65 -5.70 -9.09 13.45
N GLU A 66 -4.39 -8.87 13.54
CA GLU A 66 -3.68 -8.68 14.82
C GLU A 66 -3.75 -7.22 15.35
N ILE A 67 -3.91 -6.23 14.46
CA ILE A 67 -3.88 -4.80 14.84
C ILE A 67 -5.14 -4.34 15.57
N GLY A 68 -6.27 -5.02 15.37
CA GLY A 68 -7.53 -4.71 16.07
C GLY A 68 -8.15 -3.34 15.74
N LEU A 69 -7.72 -2.71 14.65
CA LEU A 69 -8.23 -1.41 14.18
C LEU A 69 -8.95 -1.58 12.82
N PRO A 70 -9.95 -0.73 12.51
CA PRO A 70 -10.45 -0.60 11.14
C PRO A 70 -9.30 -0.35 10.17
N VAL A 71 -9.32 -1.02 9.02
CA VAL A 71 -8.27 -0.91 8.01
C VAL A 71 -8.76 -0.20 6.76
N VAL A 72 -7.85 0.50 6.08
CA VAL A 72 -8.04 1.02 4.71
C VAL A 72 -6.85 0.61 3.85
N VAL A 73 -7.13 0.16 2.63
CA VAL A 73 -6.07 -0.20 1.67
C VAL A 73 -5.68 1.03 0.86
N SER A 74 -4.38 1.23 0.67
CA SER A 74 -3.82 2.29 -0.16
C SER A 74 -2.68 1.76 -1.02
N SER A 75 -2.32 2.49 -2.07
CA SER A 75 -1.21 2.16 -2.96
C SER A 75 0.10 2.83 -2.50
N ALA A 76 1.22 2.43 -3.12
CA ALA A 76 2.48 3.18 -3.10
C ALA A 76 2.82 3.74 -4.50
N LEU A 77 1.78 4.13 -5.26
CA LEU A 77 1.87 4.67 -6.63
C LEU A 77 2.45 3.69 -7.65
N GLU A 78 2.01 2.43 -7.60
CA GLU A 78 2.39 1.40 -8.56
C GLU A 78 1.66 1.55 -9.91
N THR A 79 2.20 0.87 -10.93
CA THR A 79 1.48 0.54 -12.18
C THR A 79 0.30 -0.39 -11.89
N SER A 80 -0.52 -0.69 -12.90
CA SER A 80 -1.65 -1.63 -12.73
C SER A 80 -1.24 -3.00 -12.17
N VAL A 81 -0.01 -3.45 -12.43
CA VAL A 81 0.54 -4.69 -11.87
C VAL A 81 0.58 -4.65 -10.33
N GLY A 82 1.06 -3.56 -9.74
CA GLY A 82 1.13 -3.42 -8.28
C GLY A 82 -0.22 -3.05 -7.68
N ILE A 83 -1.03 -2.25 -8.38
CA ILE A 83 -2.41 -1.91 -7.96
C ILE A 83 -3.29 -3.14 -7.86
N ALA A 84 -3.13 -4.11 -8.77
CA ALA A 84 -3.84 -5.38 -8.68
C ALA A 84 -3.61 -6.12 -7.35
N ALA A 85 -2.41 -5.99 -6.76
CA ALA A 85 -2.13 -6.57 -5.45
C ALA A 85 -2.90 -5.84 -4.33
N GLY A 86 -3.00 -4.51 -4.42
CA GLY A 86 -3.85 -3.70 -3.53
C GLY A 86 -5.34 -4.04 -3.68
N VAL A 87 -5.84 -4.21 -4.90
CA VAL A 87 -7.22 -4.65 -5.18
C VAL A 87 -7.46 -6.05 -4.60
N ALA A 88 -6.51 -6.96 -4.74
CA ALA A 88 -6.60 -8.30 -4.16
C ALA A 88 -6.64 -8.28 -2.62
N LEU A 89 -5.87 -7.40 -1.96
CA LEU A 89 -5.98 -7.20 -0.51
C LEU A 89 -7.35 -6.66 -0.14
N ALA A 90 -7.82 -5.61 -0.81
CA ALA A 90 -9.12 -4.99 -0.53
C ALA A 90 -10.27 -6.01 -0.67
N ALA A 91 -10.23 -6.84 -1.71
CA ALA A 91 -11.24 -7.87 -1.96
C ALA A 91 -11.19 -9.05 -0.97
N ALA A 92 -10.06 -9.26 -0.27
CA ALA A 92 -9.88 -10.33 0.70
C ALA A 92 -10.17 -9.91 2.15
N LEU A 93 -10.31 -8.61 2.42
CA LEU A 93 -10.68 -8.10 3.73
C LEU A 93 -12.16 -8.37 4.04
N PRO A 94 -12.52 -8.64 5.31
CA PRO A 94 -13.90 -8.97 5.69
C PRO A 94 -14.87 -7.80 5.49
N GLU A 95 -14.37 -6.56 5.61
CA GLU A 95 -15.15 -5.35 5.39
C GLU A 95 -14.26 -4.21 4.88
N LEU A 96 -14.85 -3.28 4.13
CA LEU A 96 -14.21 -2.04 3.68
C LEU A 96 -15.05 -0.85 4.15
N ARG A 97 -14.66 -0.25 5.29
CA ARG A 97 -15.37 0.92 5.86
C ARG A 97 -15.06 2.23 5.15
N HIS A 98 -13.98 2.27 4.38
CA HIS A 98 -13.50 3.43 3.65
C HIS A 98 -13.20 3.05 2.21
N ALA A 99 -13.35 4.00 1.28
CA ALA A 99 -12.87 3.83 -0.08
C ALA A 99 -11.35 3.61 -0.08
N CYS A 100 -10.87 2.67 -0.90
CA CYS A 100 -9.45 2.35 -0.97
C CYS A 100 -8.69 3.39 -1.80
N GLY A 101 -7.48 3.76 -1.37
CA GLY A 101 -6.55 4.65 -2.06
C GLY A 101 -5.85 4.00 -3.26
N LEU A 102 -6.60 3.35 -4.15
CA LEU A 102 -6.08 2.56 -5.28
C LEU A 102 -6.28 3.23 -6.65
N ALA A 103 -6.96 4.37 -6.68
CA ALA A 103 -7.18 5.17 -7.88
C ALA A 103 -5.94 6.00 -8.27
N THR A 104 -4.75 5.42 -8.22
CA THR A 104 -3.48 6.14 -8.43
C THR A 104 -2.84 5.90 -9.79
N VAL A 105 -3.30 4.92 -10.57
CA VAL A 105 -2.82 4.70 -11.95
C VAL A 105 -3.00 5.96 -12.80
N GLN A 106 -4.09 6.71 -12.58
CA GLN A 106 -4.36 7.99 -13.27
C GLN A 106 -3.31 9.08 -13.02
N LEU A 107 -2.42 8.92 -12.04
CA LEU A 107 -1.33 9.85 -11.77
C LEU A 107 -0.08 9.55 -12.62
N LEU A 108 -0.03 8.39 -13.26
CA LEU A 108 1.04 7.99 -14.17
C LEU A 108 0.72 8.48 -15.59
N THR A 109 1.75 8.90 -16.33
CA THR A 109 1.59 9.27 -17.74
C THR A 109 1.32 8.07 -18.64
N GLU A 110 1.86 6.91 -18.27
CA GLU A 110 1.79 5.66 -19.04
C GLU A 110 1.69 4.48 -18.06
N ASP A 111 1.17 3.36 -18.56
CA ASP A 111 1.05 2.09 -17.84
C ASP A 111 1.55 0.92 -18.70
N VAL A 112 1.80 -0.24 -18.08
CA VAL A 112 2.44 -1.40 -18.71
C VAL A 112 1.45 -2.48 -19.16
N VAL A 113 0.16 -2.21 -19.11
CA VAL A 113 -0.92 -3.17 -19.42
C VAL A 113 -1.81 -2.61 -20.53
N GLY A 114 -2.46 -3.49 -21.30
CA GLY A 114 -3.35 -3.07 -22.39
C GLY A 114 -4.58 -2.28 -21.89
N GLU A 115 -5.11 -2.71 -20.74
CA GLU A 115 -6.27 -2.11 -20.07
C GLU A 115 -5.88 -1.67 -18.64
N PRO A 116 -5.57 -0.38 -18.42
CA PRO A 116 -5.19 0.12 -17.12
C PRO A 116 -6.30 -0.02 -16.07
N LEU A 117 -5.94 -0.31 -14.82
CA LEU A 117 -6.83 -0.36 -13.67
C LEU A 117 -7.27 1.05 -13.24
N LEU A 118 -8.10 1.67 -14.06
CA LEU A 118 -8.76 2.94 -13.78
C LEU A 118 -10.14 2.68 -13.16
N PRO A 119 -10.55 3.47 -12.14
CA PRO A 119 -11.87 3.29 -11.54
C PRO A 119 -12.99 3.62 -12.52
N VAL A 120 -14.05 2.81 -12.50
CA VAL A 120 -15.32 3.07 -13.21
C VAL A 120 -16.42 3.19 -12.15
N ALA A 121 -17.14 4.32 -12.16
CA ALA A 121 -18.14 4.64 -11.15
C ALA A 121 -17.64 4.47 -9.68
N GLY A 122 -16.38 4.85 -9.43
CA GLY A 122 -15.76 4.78 -8.11
C GLY A 122 -15.28 3.39 -7.68
N SER A 123 -15.34 2.38 -8.56
CA SER A 123 -14.94 0.99 -8.25
C SER A 123 -13.84 0.48 -9.19
N LEU A 124 -13.04 -0.47 -8.70
CA LEU A 124 -12.04 -1.21 -9.48
C LEU A 124 -12.42 -2.68 -9.55
N SER A 125 -12.19 -3.30 -10.70
CA SER A 125 -12.44 -4.74 -10.90
C SER A 125 -11.32 -5.59 -10.29
N VAL A 126 -11.69 -6.71 -9.66
CA VAL A 126 -10.73 -7.70 -9.15
C VAL A 126 -10.25 -8.58 -10.30
N VAL A 127 -9.17 -8.17 -10.94
CA VAL A 127 -8.56 -8.89 -12.07
C VAL A 127 -7.06 -9.01 -11.88
N ARG A 128 -6.47 -10.01 -12.54
CA ARG A 128 -5.03 -10.10 -12.72
C ARG A 128 -4.68 -9.49 -14.08
N PRO A 129 -4.10 -8.28 -14.13
CA PRO A 129 -3.77 -7.66 -15.40
C PRO A 129 -2.62 -8.39 -16.09
N GLU A 130 -2.67 -8.43 -17.42
CA GLU A 130 -1.58 -8.94 -18.24
C GLU A 130 -0.70 -7.79 -18.72
N VAL A 131 0.61 -7.95 -18.57
CA VAL A 131 1.59 -6.97 -19.04
C VAL A 131 1.62 -7.02 -20.56
N ASP A 132 1.44 -5.87 -21.20
CA ASP A 132 1.60 -5.70 -22.64
C ASP A 132 3.09 -5.47 -22.95
N PRO A 133 3.76 -6.38 -23.66
CA PRO A 133 5.19 -6.25 -23.96
C PRO A 133 5.55 -4.97 -24.73
N THR A 134 4.65 -4.49 -25.59
CA THR A 134 4.87 -3.28 -26.39
C THR A 134 4.84 -2.05 -25.51
N ARG A 135 3.85 -1.95 -24.61
CA ARG A 135 3.75 -0.85 -23.64
C ARG A 135 4.89 -0.88 -22.63
N ALA A 136 5.23 -2.06 -22.12
CA ALA A 136 6.34 -2.23 -21.21
C ALA A 136 7.68 -1.80 -21.85
N ALA A 137 7.90 -2.13 -23.13
CA ALA A 137 9.07 -1.68 -23.87
C ALA A 137 9.09 -0.15 -24.08
N ALA A 138 7.94 0.48 -24.33
CA ALA A 138 7.84 1.92 -24.55
C ALA A 138 8.24 2.76 -23.32
N VAL A 139 8.03 2.22 -22.11
CA VAL A 139 8.40 2.88 -20.84
C VAL A 139 9.65 2.28 -20.20
N ALA A 140 10.38 1.44 -20.93
CA ALA A 140 11.56 0.78 -20.40
C ALA A 140 12.66 1.79 -20.04
N ALA A 141 13.24 1.65 -18.85
CA ALA A 141 14.39 2.44 -18.44
C ALA A 141 15.64 2.07 -19.27
N ALA A 142 16.63 2.97 -19.32
CA ALA A 142 17.92 2.69 -19.96
C ALA A 142 18.61 1.43 -19.35
N PRO A 143 19.44 0.70 -20.12
CA PRO A 143 20.05 -0.56 -19.68
C PRO A 143 20.78 -0.47 -18.34
N GLU A 144 21.49 0.62 -18.07
CA GLU A 144 22.22 0.84 -16.82
C GLU A 144 21.26 0.93 -15.62
N ARG A 145 20.09 1.54 -15.83
CA ARG A 145 19.04 1.65 -14.81
C ARG A 145 18.37 0.30 -14.56
N GLN A 146 18.15 -0.50 -15.60
CA GLN A 146 17.64 -1.87 -15.45
C GLN A 146 18.62 -2.73 -14.65
N ALA A 147 19.91 -2.68 -14.99
CA ALA A 147 20.97 -3.38 -14.26
C ALA A 147 21.03 -2.96 -12.78
N HIS A 148 20.92 -1.65 -12.50
CA HIS A 148 20.84 -1.13 -11.14
C HIS A 148 19.66 -1.74 -10.35
N TRP A 149 18.46 -1.78 -10.93
CA TRP A 149 17.29 -2.36 -10.27
C TRP A 149 17.38 -3.86 -10.07
N ALA A 150 17.93 -4.59 -11.05
CA ALA A 150 18.19 -6.03 -10.92
C ALA A 150 19.16 -6.34 -9.78
N ALA A 151 20.27 -5.60 -9.70
CA ALA A 151 21.25 -5.75 -8.61
C ALA A 151 20.64 -5.41 -7.24
N ARG A 152 19.81 -4.36 -7.17
CA ARG A 152 19.11 -4.00 -5.93
C ARG A 152 18.13 -5.08 -5.49
N LEU A 153 17.37 -5.66 -6.41
CA LEU A 153 16.43 -6.74 -6.12
C LEU A 153 17.16 -7.98 -5.58
N GLU A 154 18.30 -8.32 -6.16
CA GLU A 154 19.12 -9.45 -5.72
C GLU A 154 19.63 -9.26 -4.28
N ARG A 155 20.17 -8.07 -3.94
CA ARG A 155 20.57 -7.78 -2.55
C ARG A 155 19.42 -7.94 -1.56
N ILE A 156 18.24 -7.41 -1.90
CA ILE A 156 17.05 -7.51 -1.02
C ILE A 156 16.62 -8.96 -0.82
N ARG A 157 16.72 -9.81 -1.87
CA ARG A 157 16.39 -11.24 -1.76
C ARG A 157 17.34 -12.00 -0.85
N GLN A 158 18.63 -11.64 -0.85
CA GLN A 158 19.63 -12.24 0.03
C GLN A 158 19.44 -11.84 1.50
N ASP A 159 18.91 -10.64 1.74
CA ASP A 159 18.64 -10.10 3.07
C ASP A 159 17.33 -10.61 3.70
N GLN A 160 16.46 -11.30 2.94
CA GLN A 160 15.24 -11.90 3.50
C GLN A 160 15.54 -13.28 4.13
N PRO A 161 15.21 -13.51 5.41
CA PRO A 161 15.35 -14.83 6.01
C PRO A 161 14.44 -15.84 5.30
N SER A 162 14.93 -17.06 5.11
CA SER A 162 14.26 -18.20 4.46
C SER A 162 12.95 -18.60 5.14
#